data_AF-A0A6J3K3R3-F1
#
_entry.id   AF-A0A6J3K3R3-F1
#
_cell.length_a   1.000
_cell.length_b   1.000
_cell.length_c   1.000
_cell.angle_alpha   90.00
_cell.angle_beta   90.00
_cell.angle_gamma   90.00
#
_symmetry.space_group_name_H-M   'P 1'
#
loop_
_entity.id
_entity.type
_entity.pdbx_description
1 polymer ?
#
loop_
_entity_poly.entity_id
_entity_poly.type
_entity_poly.pdbx_seq_one_letter_code
_entity_poly.pdbx_strand_id
1 'polypeptide(L)'
;MTLYHFGNCLALVYVPYYLTYKYSGLSEYGAFWKCIQAGGIYIFTQLVKMLALATFFPTADNVGGEGYDLIGEFLKSSIDLADLVGILLSLNNIPGKGHAKILTAGVGWAGAEVLLTRFLLLWVGARGAEFDWKYIQKSLESNINLVQHITTATLVWLWSRHDLKRSLVPIVVGTFSIF
;
A
#
# COMPACT_ATOMS: atom_id res chain seq x y z
N MET A 1 4.50 22.14 -22.47
CA MET A 1 5.12 22.23 -21.12
C MET A 1 4.57 21.16 -20.16
N THR A 2 3.27 20.84 -20.18
CA THR A 2 2.63 19.84 -19.29
C THR A 2 3.21 18.41 -19.39
N LEU A 3 3.55 17.94 -20.60
CA LEU A 3 4.16 16.61 -20.79
C LEU A 3 5.54 16.46 -20.11
N TYR A 4 6.34 17.53 -20.05
CA TYR A 4 7.64 17.50 -19.38
C TYR A 4 7.48 17.36 -17.86
N HIS A 5 6.56 18.11 -17.26
CA HIS A 5 6.26 17.99 -15.83
C HIS A 5 5.61 16.65 -15.47
N PHE A 6 4.73 16.14 -16.33
CA PHE A 6 4.17 14.80 -16.20
C PHE A 6 5.26 13.72 -16.24
N GLY A 7 6.17 13.78 -17.22
CA GLY A 7 7.30 12.85 -17.31
C GLY A 7 8.20 12.89 -16.08
N ASN A 8 8.47 14.09 -15.54
CA ASN A 8 9.24 14.25 -14.30
C ASN A 8 8.53 13.66 -13.09
N CYS A 9 7.22 13.91 -12.91
CA CYS A 9 6.43 13.33 -11.82
C CYS A 9 6.35 11.81 -11.93
N LEU A 10 6.21 11.27 -13.14
CA LEU A 10 6.17 9.85 -13.41
C LEU A 10 7.53 9.21 -13.12
N ALA A 11 8.62 9.81 -13.58
CA ALA A 11 9.96 9.37 -13.24
C ALA A 11 10.19 9.39 -11.71
N LEU A 12 9.79 10.47 -11.03
CA LEU A 12 9.98 10.60 -9.58
C LEU A 12 9.22 9.54 -8.77
N VAL A 13 8.09 9.05 -9.31
CA VAL A 13 7.31 7.97 -8.70
C VAL A 13 7.88 6.60 -9.06
N TYR A 14 8.14 6.30 -10.33
CA TYR A 14 8.50 4.94 -10.75
C TYR A 14 9.98 4.61 -10.58
N VAL A 15 10.89 5.60 -10.56
CA VAL A 15 12.32 5.36 -10.40
C VAL A 15 12.62 4.65 -9.07
N PRO A 16 12.13 5.09 -7.90
CA PRO A 16 12.36 4.40 -6.63
C PRO A 16 11.87 2.95 -6.63
N TYR A 17 10.73 2.66 -7.26
CA TYR A 17 10.20 1.30 -7.40
C TYR A 17 11.12 0.43 -8.26
N TYR A 18 11.60 0.97 -9.39
CA TYR A 18 12.53 0.27 -10.28
C TYR A 18 13.87 0.01 -9.60
N LEU A 19 14.45 1.01 -8.90
CA LEU A 19 15.71 0.86 -8.17
C LEU A 19 15.56 -0.18 -7.06
N THR A 20 14.47 -0.15 -6.29
CA THR A 20 14.21 -1.13 -5.24
C THR A 20 14.09 -2.53 -5.81
N TYR A 21 13.39 -2.72 -6.93
CA TYR A 21 13.26 -4.01 -7.58
C TYR A 21 14.61 -4.56 -8.09
N LYS A 22 15.43 -3.71 -8.72
CA LYS A 22 16.71 -4.11 -9.32
C LYS A 22 17.81 -4.34 -8.28
N TYR A 23 18.01 -3.40 -7.35
CA TYR A 23 19.10 -3.49 -6.37
C TYR A 23 18.83 -4.48 -5.23
N SER A 24 17.58 -4.86 -5.01
CA SER A 24 17.23 -5.89 -4.02
C SER A 24 17.39 -7.33 -4.56
N GLY A 25 17.81 -7.50 -5.81
CA GLY A 25 18.01 -8.82 -6.43
C GLY A 25 16.71 -9.57 -6.74
N LEU A 26 15.54 -8.92 -6.71
CA LEU A 26 14.25 -9.59 -6.98
C LEU A 26 14.16 -10.16 -8.40
N SER A 27 14.86 -9.56 -9.36
CA SER A 27 14.91 -10.04 -10.74
C SER A 27 15.54 -11.42 -10.85
N GLU A 28 16.52 -11.75 -10.00
CA GLU A 28 17.21 -13.06 -9.99
C GLU A 28 16.34 -14.18 -9.44
N TYR A 29 15.42 -13.86 -8.54
CA TYR A 29 14.46 -14.81 -7.96
C TYR A 29 13.22 -15.05 -8.83
N GLY A 30 13.14 -14.46 -10.03
CA GLY A 30 11.95 -14.55 -10.87
C GLY A 30 10.71 -13.92 -10.21
N ALA A 31 10.91 -12.94 -9.32
CA ALA A 31 9.85 -12.41 -8.46
C ALA A 31 8.83 -11.53 -9.19
N PHE A 32 9.01 -11.25 -10.49
CA PHE A 32 8.10 -10.39 -11.25
C PHE A 32 6.64 -10.89 -11.22
N TRP A 33 6.43 -12.17 -11.53
CA TRP A 33 5.08 -12.74 -11.53
C TRP A 33 4.46 -12.78 -10.13
N LYS A 34 5.29 -12.98 -9.12
CA LYS A 34 4.88 -12.97 -7.71
C LYS A 34 4.55 -11.57 -7.21
N CYS A 35 5.27 -10.56 -7.71
CA CYS A 35 4.98 -9.14 -7.48
C CYS A 35 3.62 -8.76 -8.09
N ILE A 36 3.34 -9.21 -9.32
CA ILE A 36 2.02 -9.04 -9.95
C ILE A 36 0.92 -9.75 -9.16
N GLN A 37 1.17 -10.99 -8.71
CA GLN A 37 0.23 -11.73 -7.88
C GLN A 37 -0.09 -10.98 -6.56
N ALA A 38 0.92 -10.44 -5.90
CA ALA A 38 0.77 -9.59 -4.71
C ALA A 38 -0.06 -8.32 -5.01
N GLY A 39 0.21 -7.68 -6.14
CA GLY A 39 -0.58 -6.54 -6.61
C GLY A 39 -2.03 -6.91 -6.92
N GLY A 40 -2.28 -8.10 -7.46
CA GLY A 40 -3.64 -8.62 -7.70
C GLY A 40 -4.42 -8.81 -6.38
N ILE A 41 -3.76 -9.30 -5.34
CA ILE A 41 -4.36 -9.41 -3.99
C ILE A 41 -4.71 -8.02 -3.46
N TYR A 42 -3.82 -7.03 -3.62
CA TYR A 42 -4.13 -5.63 -3.26
C TYR A 42 -5.38 -5.10 -3.96
N ILE A 43 -5.49 -5.30 -5.28
CA ILE A 43 -6.65 -4.84 -6.05
C ILE A 43 -7.93 -5.48 -5.50
N PHE A 44 -7.89 -6.78 -5.23
CA PHE A 44 -9.03 -7.49 -4.67
C PHE A 44 -9.41 -6.97 -3.27
N THR A 45 -8.45 -6.80 -2.36
CA THR A 45 -8.72 -6.27 -1.03
C THR A 45 -9.26 -4.84 -1.07
N GLN A 46 -8.71 -4.00 -1.96
CA GLN A 46 -9.18 -2.64 -2.15
C GLN A 46 -10.61 -2.60 -2.71
N LEU A 47 -10.97 -3.49 -3.63
CA LEU A 47 -12.34 -3.60 -4.13
C LEU A 47 -13.32 -4.02 -3.03
N VAL A 48 -12.96 -5.02 -2.22
CA VAL A 48 -13.76 -5.46 -1.08
C VAL A 48 -13.93 -4.33 -0.06
N LYS A 49 -12.85 -3.59 0.24
CA LYS A 49 -12.85 -2.42 1.11
C LYS A 49 -13.80 -1.33 0.61
N MET A 50 -13.74 -0.98 -0.66
CA MET A 50 -14.62 0.03 -1.25
C MET A 50 -16.09 -0.41 -1.29
N LEU A 51 -16.34 -1.70 -1.54
CA LEU A 51 -17.69 -2.26 -1.50
C LEU A 51 -18.25 -2.24 -0.07
N ALA A 52 -17.46 -2.66 0.93
CA ALA A 52 -17.86 -2.65 2.33
C ALA A 52 -18.15 -1.22 2.81
N LEU A 53 -17.29 -0.26 2.45
CA LEU A 53 -17.54 1.16 2.71
C LEU A 53 -18.87 1.62 2.09
N ALA A 54 -19.12 1.29 0.83
CA ALA A 54 -20.35 1.70 0.15
C ALA A 54 -21.62 1.03 0.73
N THR A 55 -21.54 -0.20 1.24
CA THR A 55 -22.69 -0.92 1.79
C THR A 55 -22.99 -0.58 3.24
N PHE A 56 -21.97 -0.33 4.06
CA PHE A 56 -22.13 -0.03 5.49
C PHE A 56 -22.19 1.47 5.80
N PHE A 57 -21.63 2.33 4.93
CA PHE A 57 -21.70 3.79 5.05
C PHE A 57 -22.59 4.53 4.02
N PRO A 58 -23.67 3.95 3.43
CA PRO A 58 -24.52 4.70 2.50
C PRO A 58 -25.36 5.80 3.18
N THR A 59 -25.29 5.96 4.52
CA THR A 59 -26.28 6.73 5.30
C THR A 59 -25.71 7.65 6.40
N ALA A 60 -24.40 7.82 6.54
CA ALA A 60 -23.82 8.68 7.58
C ALA A 60 -24.13 10.19 7.40
N ASP A 61 -24.64 10.60 6.23
CA ASP A 61 -24.96 12.00 5.94
C ASP A 61 -26.44 12.39 6.17
N ASN A 62 -27.31 11.48 6.63
CA ASN A 62 -28.76 11.75 6.67
C ASN A 62 -29.40 11.97 8.06
N VAL A 63 -28.65 11.97 9.17
CA VAL A 63 -29.23 12.42 10.45
C VAL A 63 -28.17 13.17 11.26
N GLY A 64 -28.36 14.49 11.38
CA GLY A 64 -27.61 15.31 12.31
C GLY A 64 -27.65 14.74 13.72
N GLY A 65 -26.48 14.39 14.24
CA GLY A 65 -26.31 13.92 15.60
C GLY A 65 -24.84 14.02 15.98
N GLU A 66 -24.52 15.01 16.81
CA GLU A 66 -23.24 15.17 17.50
C GLU A 66 -23.04 14.04 18.53
N GLY A 67 -22.87 12.81 18.06
CA GLY A 67 -22.65 11.62 18.87
C GLY A 67 -21.44 10.85 18.37
N TYR A 68 -20.61 10.36 19.29
CA TYR A 68 -19.45 9.54 19.00
C TYR A 68 -19.92 8.23 18.33
N ASP A 69 -19.73 8.10 17.02
CA ASP A 69 -20.24 6.96 16.25
C ASP A 69 -19.31 5.74 16.43
N LEU A 70 -19.45 5.09 17.59
CA LEU A 70 -18.69 3.90 17.99
C LEU A 70 -18.75 2.79 16.92
N ILE A 71 -19.87 2.66 16.21
CA ILE A 71 -20.05 1.68 15.15
C ILE A 71 -19.24 2.09 13.93
N GLY A 72 -19.25 3.37 13.56
CA GLY A 72 -18.42 3.93 12.49
C GLY A 72 -16.92 3.78 12.75
N GLU A 73 -16.46 4.06 13.98
CA GLU A 73 -15.05 3.85 14.37
C GLU A 73 -14.66 2.37 14.36
N PHE A 74 -15.53 1.48 14.84
CA PHE A 74 -15.29 0.03 14.82
C PHE A 74 -15.22 -0.53 13.39
N LEU A 75 -16.10 -0.07 12.50
CA LEU A 75 -16.09 -0.42 11.08
C LEU A 75 -14.81 0.08 10.39
N LYS A 76 -14.38 1.32 10.70
CA LYS A 76 -13.14 1.89 10.18
C LYS A 76 -11.92 1.08 10.63
N SER A 77 -11.84 0.74 11.92
CA SER A 77 -10.80 -0.13 12.47
C SER A 77 -10.79 -1.53 11.81
N SER A 78 -11.97 -2.09 11.53
CA SER A 78 -12.10 -3.39 10.84
C SER A 78 -11.60 -3.33 9.40
N ILE A 79 -11.76 -2.19 8.73
CA ILE A 79 -11.27 -1.96 7.36
C ILE A 79 -9.75 -1.86 7.33
N ASP A 80 -9.14 -1.17 8.30
CA ASP A 80 -7.69 -1.09 8.41
C ASP A 80 -7.07 -2.48 8.69
N LEU A 81 -7.79 -3.32 9.45
CA LEU A 81 -7.41 -4.71 9.66
C LEU A 81 -7.50 -5.56 8.39
N ALA A 82 -8.42 -5.25 7.46
CA ALA A 82 -8.54 -5.96 6.19
C ALA A 82 -7.30 -5.78 5.29
N ASP A 83 -6.69 -4.59 5.28
CA ASP A 83 -5.46 -4.32 4.53
C ASP A 83 -4.27 -5.13 5.10
N LEU A 84 -4.19 -5.24 6.43
CA LEU A 84 -3.18 -6.07 7.10
C LEU A 84 -3.36 -7.57 6.79
N VAL A 85 -4.61 -8.05 6.77
CA VAL A 85 -4.94 -9.42 6.34
C VAL A 85 -4.55 -9.62 4.86
N GLY A 86 -4.79 -8.63 4.01
CA GLY A 86 -4.35 -8.65 2.61
C GLY A 86 -2.85 -8.81 2.45
N ILE A 87 -2.06 -8.07 3.24
CA ILE A 87 -0.60 -8.19 3.25
C ILE A 87 -0.15 -9.57 3.77
N LEU A 88 -0.80 -10.12 4.80
CA LEU A 88 -0.55 -11.49 5.29
C LEU A 88 -0.81 -12.55 4.21
N LEU A 89 -1.93 -12.43 3.50
CA LEU A 89 -2.28 -13.33 2.39
C LEU A 89 -1.27 -13.20 1.25
N SER A 90 -0.86 -11.97 0.90
CA SER A 90 0.16 -11.72 -0.11
C SER A 90 1.50 -12.36 0.27
N LEU A 91 1.93 -12.22 1.53
CA LEU A 91 3.11 -12.90 2.05
C LEU A 91 2.95 -14.42 1.92
N ASN A 92 1.86 -15.01 2.38
CA ASN A 92 1.69 -16.48 2.35
C ASN A 92 1.71 -17.09 0.94
N ASN A 93 1.32 -16.33 -0.08
CA ASN A 93 1.32 -16.77 -1.48
C ASN A 93 2.69 -16.75 -2.17
N ILE A 94 3.72 -16.15 -1.54
CA ILE A 94 5.07 -16.03 -2.11
C ILE A 94 6.01 -17.03 -1.42
N PRO A 95 6.37 -18.15 -2.09
CA PRO A 95 7.41 -19.05 -1.60
C PRO A 95 8.80 -18.44 -1.82
N GLY A 96 9.70 -18.58 -0.84
CA GLY A 96 11.08 -18.11 -0.98
C GLY A 96 11.74 -17.72 0.35
N LYS A 97 12.98 -17.22 0.26
CA LYS A 97 13.72 -16.65 1.41
C LYS A 97 12.97 -15.46 1.99
N GLY A 98 12.99 -15.31 3.32
CA GLY A 98 12.23 -14.28 4.04
C GLY A 98 12.45 -12.86 3.51
N HIS A 99 13.70 -12.46 3.25
CA HIS A 99 14.01 -11.12 2.74
C HIS A 99 13.39 -10.86 1.34
N ALA A 100 13.52 -11.80 0.41
CA ALA A 100 12.95 -11.67 -0.93
C ALA A 100 11.41 -11.72 -0.90
N LYS A 101 10.84 -12.54 -0.02
CA LYS A 101 9.40 -12.67 0.21
C LYS A 101 8.76 -11.35 0.63
N ILE A 102 9.33 -10.70 1.66
CA ILE A 102 8.84 -9.43 2.19
C ILE A 102 8.93 -8.32 1.14
N LEU A 103 10.08 -8.20 0.48
CA LEU A 103 10.29 -7.17 -0.54
C LEU A 103 9.37 -7.37 -1.76
N THR A 104 9.13 -8.61 -2.18
CA THR A 104 8.22 -8.90 -3.30
C THR A 104 6.78 -8.55 -2.94
N ALA A 105 6.32 -8.90 -1.73
CA ALA A 105 4.99 -8.55 -1.25
C ALA A 105 4.82 -7.02 -1.11
N GLY A 106 5.78 -6.35 -0.47
CA GLY A 106 5.73 -4.90 -0.22
C GLY A 106 5.81 -4.07 -1.50
N VAL A 107 6.75 -4.38 -2.40
CA VAL A 107 6.88 -3.66 -3.68
C VAL A 107 5.68 -3.93 -4.59
N GLY A 108 5.14 -5.16 -4.60
CA GLY A 108 3.94 -5.50 -5.38
C GLY A 108 2.69 -4.80 -4.88
N TRP A 109 2.49 -4.78 -3.56
CA TRP A 109 1.38 -4.08 -2.91
C TRP A 109 1.44 -2.57 -3.16
N ALA A 110 2.58 -1.94 -2.82
CA ALA A 110 2.78 -0.51 -3.02
C ALA A 110 2.74 -0.12 -4.51
N GLY A 111 3.20 -1.02 -5.40
CA GLY A 111 3.21 -0.79 -6.85
C GLY A 111 1.79 -0.77 -7.40
N ALA A 112 0.94 -1.70 -6.96
CA ALA A 112 -0.47 -1.73 -7.35
C ALA A 112 -1.24 -0.52 -6.80
N GLU A 113 -0.98 -0.11 -5.55
CA GLU A 113 -1.55 1.11 -4.99
C GLU A 113 -1.21 2.34 -5.82
N VAL A 114 0.07 2.55 -6.13
CA VAL A 114 0.51 3.71 -6.91
C VAL A 114 -0.04 3.68 -8.34
N LEU A 115 -0.07 2.51 -8.96
CA LEU A 115 -0.65 2.34 -10.30
C LEU A 115 -2.13 2.73 -10.30
N LEU A 116 -2.91 2.28 -9.32
CA LEU A 116 -4.35 2.58 -9.29
C LEU A 116 -4.66 4.01 -8.87
N THR A 117 -3.96 4.54 -7.87
CA THR A 117 -4.28 5.82 -7.26
C THR A 117 -3.65 7.00 -8.01
N ARG A 118 -2.40 6.87 -8.44
CA ARG A 118 -1.59 8.01 -8.91
C ARG A 118 -1.44 8.03 -10.42
N PHE A 119 -1.45 6.89 -11.10
CA PHE A 119 -1.41 6.87 -12.56
C PHE A 119 -2.59 7.64 -13.17
N LEU A 120 -3.81 7.37 -12.69
CA LEU A 120 -5.02 8.07 -13.16
C LEU A 120 -4.98 9.57 -12.83
N LEU A 121 -4.56 9.93 -11.60
CA LEU A 121 -4.43 11.33 -11.17
C LEU A 121 -3.41 12.11 -12.02
N LEU A 122 -2.24 11.53 -12.28
CA LEU A 122 -1.21 12.15 -13.11
C LEU A 122 -1.60 12.19 -14.59
N TRP A 123 -2.29 11.16 -15.09
CA TRP A 123 -2.77 11.10 -16.47
C TRP A 123 -3.83 12.18 -16.76
N VAL A 124 -4.81 12.34 -15.87
CA VAL A 124 -5.82 13.39 -15.98
C VAL A 124 -5.18 14.78 -15.81
N GLY A 125 -4.23 14.91 -14.88
CA GLY A 125 -3.45 16.14 -14.70
C GLY A 125 -2.63 16.55 -15.93
N ALA A 126 -2.09 15.59 -16.66
CA ALA A 126 -1.35 15.85 -17.91
C ALA A 126 -2.24 16.36 -19.05
N ARG A 127 -3.55 16.09 -18.99
CA ARG A 127 -4.55 16.64 -19.93
C ARG A 127 -5.07 18.02 -19.52
N GLY A 128 -4.78 18.48 -18.30
CA GLY A 128 -5.08 19.84 -17.85
C GLY A 128 -4.18 20.88 -18.52
N ALA A 129 -4.67 22.11 -18.66
CA ALA A 129 -3.92 23.21 -19.28
C ALA A 129 -2.84 23.81 -18.35
N GLU A 130 -2.96 23.59 -17.04
CA GLU A 130 -2.08 24.18 -16.01
C GLU A 130 -1.55 23.09 -15.07
N PHE A 131 -0.27 23.20 -14.69
CA PHE A 131 0.41 22.23 -13.83
C PHE A 131 0.52 22.75 -12.41
N ASP A 132 -0.11 22.05 -11.47
CA ASP A 132 -0.08 22.40 -10.04
C ASP A 132 1.07 21.73 -9.27
N TRP A 133 1.60 22.43 -8.27
CA TRP A 133 2.56 21.89 -7.29
C TRP A 133 2.04 20.64 -6.56
N LYS A 134 0.72 20.48 -6.49
CA LYS A 134 0.03 19.33 -5.91
C LYS A 134 0.52 18.01 -6.49
N TYR A 135 0.82 17.94 -7.79
CA TYR A 135 1.29 16.71 -8.43
C TYR A 135 2.70 16.31 -7.96
N ILE A 136 3.59 17.29 -7.75
CA ILE A 136 4.95 17.05 -7.21
C ILE A 136 4.86 16.56 -5.77
N GLN A 137 4.06 17.22 -4.94
CA GLN A 137 3.87 16.81 -3.55
C GLN A 137 3.31 15.38 -3.48
N LYS A 138 2.30 15.07 -4.31
CA LYS A 138 1.76 13.72 -4.39
C LYS A 138 2.84 12.73 -4.84
N SER A 139 3.62 13.02 -5.88
CA SER A 139 4.73 12.15 -6.29
C SER A 139 5.73 11.86 -5.16
N LEU A 140 6.10 12.86 -4.35
CA LEU A 140 7.00 12.67 -3.20
C LEU A 140 6.36 11.83 -2.09
N GLU A 141 5.09 12.09 -1.77
CA GLU A 141 4.31 11.31 -0.80
C GLU A 141 4.25 9.82 -1.22
N SER A 142 4.28 9.54 -2.52
CA SER A 142 4.33 8.16 -3.04
C SER A 142 5.55 7.37 -2.57
N ASN A 143 6.68 8.04 -2.52
CA ASN A 143 7.95 7.41 -2.18
C ASN A 143 8.00 7.10 -0.68
N ILE A 144 7.39 7.95 0.13
CA ILE A 144 7.23 7.71 1.58
C ILE A 144 6.27 6.52 1.79
N ASN A 145 5.15 6.49 1.08
CA ASN A 145 4.20 5.37 1.16
C ASN A 145 4.84 4.05 0.74
N LEU A 146 5.71 4.02 -0.28
CA LEU A 146 6.46 2.82 -0.65
C LEU A 146 7.25 2.25 0.54
N VAL A 147 8.02 3.10 1.22
CA VAL A 147 8.81 2.69 2.38
C VAL A 147 7.90 2.23 3.52
N GLN A 148 6.78 2.91 3.73
CA GLN A 148 5.78 2.53 4.71
C GLN A 148 5.22 1.13 4.44
N HIS A 149 4.75 0.83 3.22
CA HIS A 149 4.22 -0.51 2.90
C HIS A 149 5.26 -1.62 3.03
N ILE A 150 6.52 -1.37 2.65
CA ILE A 150 7.61 -2.35 2.84
C ILE A 150 7.84 -2.58 4.34
N THR A 151 7.80 -1.52 5.15
CA THR A 151 7.95 -1.60 6.61
C THR A 151 6.79 -2.36 7.24
N THR A 152 5.54 -2.06 6.87
CA THR A 152 4.35 -2.78 7.33
C THR A 152 4.42 -4.26 6.93
N ALA A 153 4.79 -4.59 5.69
CA ALA A 153 4.99 -5.97 5.26
C ALA A 153 6.07 -6.70 6.08
N THR A 154 7.14 -5.99 6.46
CA THR A 154 8.19 -6.53 7.33
C THR A 154 7.67 -6.81 8.74
N LEU A 155 6.94 -5.86 9.33
CA LEU A 155 6.36 -6.01 10.67
C LEU A 155 5.34 -7.15 10.71
N VAL A 156 4.44 -7.22 9.72
CA VAL A 156 3.47 -8.29 9.55
C VAL A 156 4.17 -9.66 9.44
N TRP A 157 5.24 -9.74 8.65
CA TRP A 157 6.01 -10.98 8.51
C TRP A 157 6.73 -11.38 9.81
N LEU A 158 7.31 -10.43 10.54
CA LEU A 158 7.95 -10.66 11.84
C LEU A 158 6.93 -11.14 12.88
N TRP A 159 5.74 -10.55 12.89
CA TRP A 159 4.65 -10.96 13.79
C TRP A 159 4.15 -12.37 13.48
N SER A 160 4.05 -12.75 12.21
CA SER A 160 3.63 -14.10 11.79
C SER A 160 4.69 -15.19 12.08
N ARG A 161 5.92 -14.83 12.46
CA ARG A 161 7.03 -15.79 12.60
C ARG A 161 7.11 -16.34 14.02
N HIS A 162 7.07 -17.67 14.16
CA HIS A 162 7.16 -18.36 15.46
C HIS A 162 8.56 -18.37 16.10
N ASP A 163 9.62 -18.07 15.33
CA ASP A 163 11.03 -18.04 15.79
C ASP A 163 11.45 -16.72 16.49
N LEU A 164 10.54 -15.76 16.68
CA LEU A 164 10.90 -14.48 17.27
C LEU A 164 11.15 -14.62 18.78
N LYS A 165 12.28 -14.08 19.27
CA LYS A 165 12.55 -14.01 20.71
C LYS A 165 11.37 -13.33 21.42
N ARG A 166 10.84 -13.98 22.46
CA ARG A 166 9.65 -13.52 23.21
C ARG A 166 9.77 -12.09 23.75
N SER A 167 11.00 -11.62 23.97
CA SER A 167 11.32 -10.24 24.38
C SER A 167 11.10 -9.18 23.29
N LEU A 168 11.10 -9.54 22.01
CA LEU A 168 10.95 -8.61 20.88
C LEU A 168 9.50 -8.50 20.39
N VAL A 169 8.64 -9.46 20.77
CA VAL A 169 7.20 -9.46 20.48
C VAL A 169 6.51 -8.15 20.90
N PRO A 170 6.70 -7.62 22.14
CA PRO A 170 6.03 -6.37 22.52
C PRO A 170 6.54 -5.15 21.73
N ILE A 171 7.79 -5.15 21.26
CA ILE A 171 8.34 -4.08 20.42
C ILE A 171 7.71 -4.13 19.02
N VAL A 172 7.56 -5.32 18.44
CA VAL A 172 6.92 -5.50 17.13
C VAL A 172 5.45 -5.08 17.19
N VAL A 173 4.71 -5.52 18.22
CA VAL A 173 3.30 -5.15 18.41
C VAL A 173 3.16 -3.65 18.72
N GLY A 174 4.05 -3.09 19.54
CA GLY A 174 4.05 -1.65 19.84
C GLY A 174 4.33 -0.79 18.61
N THR A 175 5.26 -1.23 17.75
CA THR A 175 5.54 -0.54 16.48
C THR A 175 4.37 -0.66 15.50
N PHE A 176 3.67 -1.79 15.53
CA PHE A 176 2.47 -2.01 14.71
C PHE A 176 1.33 -1.07 15.08
N SER A 177 1.20 -0.69 16.36
CA SER A 177 0.18 0.24 16.84
C SER A 177 0.43 1.71 16.45
N ILE A 178 1.60 2.03 15.90
CA ILE A 178 1.99 3.38 15.48
C ILE A 178 1.62 3.63 14.01
N PHE A 179 1.41 2.57 13.23
CA PHE A 179 1.04 2.62 11.81
C PHE A 179 -0.46 2.44 11.61
#